data_AF-A0A956UII3-F1
#
_entry.id   AF-A0A956UII3-F1
#
_cell.length_a   1.000
_cell.length_b   1.000
_cell.length_c   1.000
_cell.angle_alpha   90.00
_cell.angle_beta   90.00
_cell.angle_gamma   90.00
#
_symmetry.space_group_name_H-M   'P 1'
#
loop_
_entity.id
_entity.type
_entity.pdbx_description
1 polymer ?
#
loop_
_entity_poly.entity_id
_entity_poly.type
_entity_poly.pdbx_seq_one_letter_code
_entity_poly.pdbx_strand_id
1 'polypeptide(L)'
;LIYPEGNWVEVRPGTPYVIIGESRYGKPILDRLWRYNRSLEDGLRVALLAFDATRTSTSDVDCPLDAVMYRSDTWELREQRFTAPDLATVQRQWQRAITMAAEGLKPATKELYDRLAHAPVAVTHFDDLAEEVAALEAAQRQARGGTSQAR
;
A
#
# COMPACT_ATOMS: atom_id res chain seq x y z
N LEU A 1 -12.66 16.47 -8.84
CA LEU A 1 -11.90 15.69 -9.84
C LEU A 1 -12.70 15.66 -11.12
N ILE A 2 -12.13 16.07 -12.24
CA ILE A 2 -12.76 15.93 -13.55
C ILE A 2 -12.10 14.72 -14.22
N TYR A 3 -12.90 13.79 -14.75
CA TYR A 3 -12.39 12.64 -15.49
C TYR A 3 -12.32 12.95 -17.00
N PRO A 4 -11.57 12.16 -17.79
CA PRO A 4 -11.44 12.38 -19.23
C PRO A 4 -12.78 12.39 -19.99
N GLU A 5 -13.79 11.70 -19.48
CA GLU A 5 -15.15 11.63 -20.04
C GLU A 5 -15.97 12.91 -19.80
N GLY A 6 -15.46 13.83 -19.00
CA GLY A 6 -16.09 15.12 -18.69
C GLY A 6 -17.05 15.11 -17.51
N ASN A 7 -17.28 13.96 -16.86
CA ASN A 7 -17.97 13.91 -15.56
C ASN A 7 -17.00 14.32 -14.42
N TRP A 8 -17.56 14.70 -13.26
CA TRP A 8 -16.76 15.11 -12.11
C TRP A 8 -17.25 14.51 -10.79
N VAL A 9 -16.31 14.39 -9.86
CA VAL A 9 -16.57 14.05 -8.46
C VAL A 9 -16.17 15.22 -7.57
N GLU A 10 -17.06 15.56 -6.67
CA GLU A 10 -16.89 16.62 -5.68
C GLU A 10 -16.25 16.09 -4.39
N VAL A 11 -15.37 16.88 -3.79
CA VAL A 11 -14.79 16.59 -2.47
C VAL A 11 -15.85 16.82 -1.41
N ARG A 12 -16.06 15.82 -0.54
CA ARG A 12 -17.08 15.86 0.52
C ARG A 12 -16.44 15.55 1.87
N PRO A 13 -17.11 15.84 3.00
CA PRO A 13 -16.57 15.47 4.32
C PRO A 13 -16.21 13.98 4.45
N GLY A 14 -16.95 13.08 3.79
CA GLY A 14 -16.66 11.64 3.75
C GLY A 14 -15.53 11.23 2.80
N THR A 15 -15.12 12.11 1.89
CA THR A 15 -13.99 11.90 0.96
C THR A 15 -13.26 13.23 0.79
N PRO A 16 -12.47 13.64 1.81
CA PRO A 16 -12.00 15.02 1.96
C PRO A 16 -10.73 15.34 1.16
N TYR A 17 -10.34 14.49 0.22
CA TYR A 17 -9.17 14.69 -0.64
C TYR A 17 -9.31 13.89 -1.94
N VAL A 18 -8.50 14.24 -2.93
CA VAL A 18 -8.35 13.53 -4.20
C VAL A 18 -6.85 13.47 -4.52
N ILE A 19 -6.40 12.37 -5.13
CA ILE A 19 -5.05 12.25 -5.68
C ILE A 19 -5.18 11.96 -7.18
N ILE A 20 -4.31 12.58 -7.98
CA ILE A 20 -4.17 12.31 -9.42
C ILE A 20 -2.74 11.85 -9.70
N GLY A 21 -2.55 11.06 -10.76
CA GLY A 21 -1.26 10.42 -11.05
C GLY A 21 -0.98 9.23 -10.12
N GLU A 22 0.25 9.15 -9.58
CA GLU A 22 0.69 8.07 -8.71
C GLU A 22 0.08 8.16 -7.30
N SER A 23 -1.07 7.52 -7.13
CA SER A 23 -1.87 7.58 -5.90
C SER A 23 -1.62 6.45 -4.90
N ARG A 24 -0.93 5.38 -5.31
CA ARG A 24 -0.83 4.12 -4.56
C ARG A 24 -0.11 4.26 -3.22
N TYR A 25 1.00 5.00 -3.21
CA TYR A 25 1.95 5.00 -2.11
C TYR A 25 1.61 6.02 -1.01
N GLY A 26 1.14 7.21 -1.38
CA GLY A 26 0.74 8.24 -0.42
C GLY A 26 -0.65 8.06 0.19
N LYS A 27 -1.55 7.33 -0.50
CA LYS A 27 -2.93 7.12 -0.05
C LYS A 27 -3.07 6.53 1.37
N PRO A 28 -2.31 5.49 1.76
CA PRO A 28 -2.42 4.92 3.11
C PRO A 28 -2.04 5.87 4.25
N ILE A 29 -1.23 6.90 3.98
CA ILE A 29 -0.90 7.96 4.94
C ILE A 29 -2.09 8.92 5.07
N LEU A 30 -2.64 9.38 3.93
CA LEU A 30 -3.82 10.25 3.90
C LEU A 30 -5.03 9.59 4.57
N ASP A 31 -5.31 8.31 4.27
CA ASP A 31 -6.44 7.57 4.84
C ASP A 31 -6.36 7.46 6.38
N ARG A 32 -5.15 7.35 6.93
CA ARG A 32 -4.93 7.23 8.37
C ARG A 32 -4.91 8.56 9.10
N LEU A 33 -4.29 9.59 8.51
CA LEU A 33 -3.97 10.83 9.23
C LEU A 33 -4.92 12.00 8.89
N TRP A 34 -5.46 12.06 7.67
CA TRP A 34 -6.28 13.19 7.22
C TRP A 34 -7.75 13.05 7.59
N ARG A 35 -8.36 14.14 8.05
CA ARG A 35 -9.80 14.26 8.35
C ARG A 35 -10.28 15.66 7.96
N TYR A 36 -11.54 15.78 7.54
CA TYR A 36 -12.11 17.03 7.00
C TYR A 36 -11.99 18.24 7.93
N ASN A 37 -12.08 18.03 9.24
CA ASN A 37 -12.08 19.10 10.24
C ASN A 37 -10.68 19.51 10.74
N ARG A 38 -9.60 19.05 10.09
CA ARG A 38 -8.23 19.43 10.46
C ARG A 38 -7.83 20.77 9.87
N SER A 39 -6.81 21.39 10.45
CA SER A 39 -6.26 22.67 9.98
C SER A 39 -5.55 22.53 8.62
N LEU A 40 -5.37 23.65 7.92
CA LEU A 40 -4.57 23.68 6.69
C LEU A 40 -3.10 23.30 6.94
N GLU A 41 -2.57 23.63 8.12
CA GLU A 41 -1.22 23.23 8.55
C GLU A 41 -1.11 21.71 8.67
N ASP A 42 -2.10 21.06 9.28
CA ASP A 42 -2.19 19.60 9.32
C ASP A 42 -2.29 19.02 7.91
N GLY A 43 -3.03 19.69 7.01
CA GLY A 43 -3.20 19.29 5.62
C GLY A 43 -1.86 19.28 4.87
N LEU A 44 -1.11 20.38 4.97
CA LEU A 44 0.23 20.47 4.39
C LEU A 44 1.14 19.39 4.97
N ARG A 45 1.15 19.21 6.30
CA ARG A 45 1.96 18.19 6.95
C ARG A 45 1.67 16.79 6.41
N VAL A 46 0.40 16.36 6.39
CA VAL A 46 0.04 15.02 5.90
C VAL A 46 0.32 14.87 4.40
N ALA A 47 0.10 15.92 3.61
CA ALA A 47 0.43 15.93 2.18
C ALA A 47 1.95 15.75 1.94
N LEU A 48 2.81 16.41 2.72
CA LEU A 48 4.26 16.24 2.64
C LEU A 48 4.70 14.80 2.96
N LEU A 49 4.09 14.16 3.96
CA LEU A 49 4.37 12.77 4.30
C LEU A 49 3.90 11.81 3.19
N ALA A 50 2.73 12.07 2.61
CA ALA A 50 2.21 11.29 1.49
C ALA A 50 3.10 11.44 0.24
N PHE A 51 3.59 12.65 -0.03
CA PHE A 51 4.54 12.93 -1.11
C PHE A 51 5.87 12.18 -0.92
N ASP A 52 6.43 12.21 0.29
CA ASP A 52 7.68 11.51 0.60
C ASP A 52 7.54 9.99 0.39
N ALA A 53 6.44 9.39 0.87
CA ALA A 53 6.17 7.97 0.66
C ALA A 53 6.06 7.60 -0.82
N THR A 54 5.45 8.46 -1.65
CA THR A 54 5.38 8.25 -3.10
C THR A 54 6.75 8.35 -3.75
N ARG A 55 7.49 9.43 -3.50
CA ARG A 55 8.83 9.63 -4.07
C ARG A 55 9.81 8.52 -3.70
N THR A 56 9.74 7.97 -2.50
CA THR A 56 10.61 6.85 -2.09
C THR A 56 10.23 5.52 -2.77
N SER A 57 9.03 5.41 -3.32
CA SER A 57 8.48 4.16 -3.85
C SER A 57 8.38 4.10 -5.38
N THR A 58 8.53 5.24 -6.08
CA THR A 58 8.54 5.30 -7.54
C THR A 58 9.49 6.39 -8.05
N SER A 59 10.08 6.19 -9.23
CA SER A 59 10.91 7.18 -9.93
C SER A 59 10.10 8.28 -10.63
N ASP A 60 8.79 8.10 -10.76
CA ASP A 60 7.93 8.99 -11.56
C ASP A 60 7.51 10.26 -10.81
N VAL A 61 7.85 10.36 -9.53
CA VAL A 61 7.49 11.48 -8.65
C VAL A 61 8.74 11.95 -7.92
N ASP A 62 9.12 13.21 -8.10
CA ASP A 62 10.26 13.83 -7.40
C ASP A 62 10.05 15.33 -7.17
N CYS A 63 10.96 15.97 -6.44
CA CYS A 63 11.04 17.40 -6.24
C CYS A 63 11.35 18.15 -7.56
N PRO A 64 11.00 19.44 -7.66
CA PRO A 64 10.38 20.29 -6.64
C PRO A 64 8.89 20.01 -6.41
N LEU A 65 8.39 20.33 -5.22
CA LEU A 65 6.97 20.26 -4.87
C LEU A 65 6.37 21.66 -4.86
N ASP A 66 5.39 21.91 -5.72
CA ASP A 66 4.61 23.14 -5.71
C ASP A 66 3.37 22.97 -4.82
N ALA A 67 3.23 23.84 -3.83
CA ALA A 67 2.12 23.82 -2.88
C ALA A 67 1.32 25.11 -2.93
N VAL A 68 0.00 24.97 -2.88
CA VAL A 68 -0.95 26.08 -2.91
C VAL A 68 -1.90 25.96 -1.72
N MET A 69 -2.11 27.07 -1.02
CA MET A 69 -3.03 27.20 0.10
C MET A 69 -4.06 28.28 -0.19
N TYR A 70 -5.32 27.95 0.09
CA TYR A 70 -6.44 28.87 0.05
C TYR A 70 -7.16 28.85 1.40
N ARG A 71 -7.38 30.03 1.98
CA ARG A 71 -8.17 30.19 3.21
C ARG A 71 -9.57 30.64 2.81
N SER A 72 -10.59 30.04 3.44
CA SER A 72 -11.98 30.40 3.19
C SER A 72 -12.20 31.90 3.36
N ASP A 73 -12.99 32.47 2.46
CA ASP A 73 -13.47 33.87 2.48
C ASP A 73 -12.40 34.95 2.37
N THR A 74 -11.13 34.59 2.17
CA THR A 74 -10.06 35.60 2.01
C THR A 74 -9.89 36.06 0.57
N TRP A 75 -10.28 35.23 -0.41
CA TRP A 75 -9.94 35.42 -1.82
C TRP A 75 -8.43 35.53 -2.07
N GLU A 76 -7.62 35.06 -1.12
CA GLU A 76 -6.16 35.07 -1.20
C GLU A 76 -5.64 33.67 -1.44
N LEU A 77 -4.83 33.53 -2.49
CA LEU A 77 -4.06 32.34 -2.77
C LEU A 77 -2.61 32.54 -2.32
N ARG A 78 -2.06 31.57 -1.60
CA ARG A 78 -0.64 31.54 -1.24
C ARG A 78 0.00 30.35 -1.93
N GLU A 79 1.07 30.58 -2.65
CA GLU A 79 1.82 29.56 -3.38
C GLU A 79 3.28 29.55 -2.91
N GLN A 80 3.87 28.36 -2.83
CA GLN A 80 5.28 28.18 -2.52
C GLN A 80 5.80 26.92 -3.21
N ARG A 81 6.96 27.06 -3.87
CA ARG A 81 7.76 25.93 -4.36
C ARG A 81 8.72 25.46 -3.26
N PHE A 82 8.74 24.16 -3.00
CA PHE A 82 9.67 23.50 -2.09
C PHE A 82 10.66 22.62 -2.85
N THR A 83 11.94 22.82 -2.56
CA THR A 83 13.04 22.02 -3.09
C THR A 83 13.34 20.84 -2.18
N ALA A 84 14.15 19.89 -2.66
CA ALA A 84 14.58 18.76 -1.83
C ALA A 84 15.26 19.19 -0.51
N PRO A 85 16.17 20.21 -0.50
CA PRO A 85 16.70 20.76 0.75
C PRO A 85 15.64 21.27 1.73
N ASP A 86 14.59 21.94 1.25
CA ASP A 86 13.52 22.47 2.11
C ASP A 86 12.78 21.35 2.84
N LEU A 87 12.55 20.24 2.14
CA LEU A 87 11.81 19.08 2.68
C LEU A 87 12.69 18.14 3.51
N ALA A 88 14.01 18.19 3.35
CA ALA A 88 14.93 17.20 3.88
C ALA A 88 14.84 17.04 5.40
N THR A 89 14.59 18.13 6.15
CA THR A 89 14.46 18.07 7.61
C THR A 89 13.23 17.29 8.03
N VAL A 90 12.06 17.57 7.43
CA VAL A 90 10.80 16.87 7.74
C VAL A 90 10.91 15.39 7.38
N GLN A 91 11.48 15.09 6.22
CA GLN A 91 11.66 13.72 5.74
C GLN A 91 12.57 12.90 6.66
N ARG A 92 13.72 13.45 7.08
CA ARG A 92 14.61 12.77 8.04
C ARG A 92 13.93 12.54 9.39
N GLN A 93 13.18 13.53 9.89
CA GLN A 93 12.46 13.39 11.16
C GLN A 93 11.37 12.32 11.07
N TRP A 94 10.62 12.29 9.97
CA TRP A 94 9.60 11.28 9.73
C TRP A 94 10.18 9.87 9.65
N GLN A 95 11.23 9.68 8.85
CA GLN A 95 11.89 8.39 8.72
C GLN A 95 12.39 7.88 10.09
N ARG A 96 13.00 8.76 10.89
CA ARG A 96 13.43 8.42 12.24
C ARG A 96 12.25 8.00 13.12
N ALA A 97 11.13 8.73 13.07
CA ALA A 97 9.95 8.44 13.87
C ALA A 97 9.33 7.08 13.52
N ILE A 98 9.19 6.76 12.22
CA ILE A 98 8.69 5.44 11.79
C ILE A 98 9.63 4.33 12.24
N THR A 99 10.94 4.48 12.02
CA THR A 99 11.92 3.47 12.44
C THR A 99 11.84 3.23 13.95
N MET A 100 11.79 4.29 14.75
CA MET A 100 11.64 4.16 16.20
C MET A 100 10.33 3.48 16.61
N ALA A 101 9.22 3.81 15.94
CA ALA A 101 7.94 3.17 16.21
C ALA A 101 7.97 1.67 15.85
N ALA A 102 8.54 1.32 14.69
CA ALA A 102 8.68 -0.07 14.25
C ALA A 102 9.59 -0.88 15.20
N GLU A 103 10.71 -0.30 15.63
CA GLU A 103 11.62 -0.89 16.61
C GLU A 103 10.91 -1.12 17.96
N GLY A 104 10.08 -0.17 18.39
CA GLY A 104 9.27 -0.29 19.61
C GLY A 104 8.24 -1.42 19.58
N LEU A 105 7.85 -1.92 18.39
CA LEU A 105 6.93 -3.03 18.25
C LEU A 105 7.60 -4.41 18.36
N LYS A 106 8.94 -4.49 18.40
CA LYS A 106 9.70 -5.76 18.47
C LYS A 106 9.23 -6.72 19.56
N PRO A 107 8.95 -6.28 20.81
CA PRO A 107 8.46 -7.19 21.83
C PRO A 107 7.11 -7.82 21.50
N ALA A 108 6.18 -7.02 20.96
CA ALA A 108 4.84 -7.48 20.58
C ALA A 108 4.87 -8.40 19.35
N THR A 109 5.74 -8.10 18.37
CA THR A 109 5.90 -8.95 17.18
C THR A 109 6.71 -10.21 17.45
N LYS A 110 7.57 -10.22 18.49
CA LYS A 110 8.34 -11.40 18.89
C LYS A 110 7.45 -12.58 19.23
N GLU A 111 6.37 -12.37 19.98
CA GLU A 111 5.44 -13.46 20.31
C GLU A 111 4.81 -14.07 19.05
N LEU A 112 4.37 -13.21 18.11
CA LEU A 112 3.80 -13.65 16.83
C LEU A 112 4.83 -14.41 15.99
N TYR A 113 6.08 -13.93 15.97
CA TYR A 113 7.19 -14.61 15.32
C TYR A 113 7.47 -15.97 15.94
N ASP A 114 7.57 -16.05 17.28
CA ASP A 114 7.84 -17.30 17.98
C ASP A 114 6.73 -18.32 17.69
N ARG A 115 5.47 -17.89 17.64
CA ARG A 115 4.34 -18.76 17.22
C ARG A 115 4.48 -19.27 15.80
N LEU A 116 4.88 -18.42 14.86
CA LEU A 116 5.09 -18.82 13.46
C LEU A 116 6.30 -19.75 13.32
N ALA A 117 7.38 -19.51 14.07
CA ALA A 117 8.61 -20.29 14.03
C ALA A 117 8.41 -21.73 14.54
N HIS A 118 7.43 -21.96 15.41
CA HIS A 118 7.04 -23.28 15.92
C HIS A 118 5.77 -23.84 15.26
N ALA A 119 5.22 -23.14 14.25
CA ALA A 119 4.08 -23.65 13.50
C ALA A 119 4.49 -24.93 12.75
N PRO A 120 3.57 -25.89 12.55
CA PRO A 120 3.85 -27.04 11.72
C PRO A 120 4.24 -26.59 10.32
N VAL A 121 5.18 -27.32 9.70
CA VAL A 121 5.55 -27.08 8.30
C VAL A 121 4.28 -27.16 7.46
N ALA A 122 4.04 -26.14 6.65
CA ALA A 122 2.88 -26.12 5.77
C ALA A 122 2.97 -27.31 4.82
N VAL A 123 2.09 -28.29 4.99
CA VAL A 123 1.85 -29.31 3.98
C VAL A 123 1.01 -28.62 2.92
N THR A 124 1.66 -28.13 1.87
CA THR A 124 0.93 -27.70 0.69
C THR A 124 0.26 -28.93 0.08
N HIS A 125 -1.04 -28.85 -0.25
CA HIS A 125 -1.81 -29.87 -0.98
C HIS A 125 -1.28 -30.13 -2.43
N PHE A 126 0.02 -30.03 -2.66
CA PHE A 126 0.68 -30.54 -3.87
C PHE A 126 1.06 -32.02 -3.71
N ASP A 127 1.36 -32.49 -2.49
CA ASP A 127 1.70 -33.90 -2.26
C ASP A 127 0.46 -34.83 -2.30
N ASP A 128 -0.72 -34.35 -1.87
CA ASP A 128 -1.97 -35.11 -1.97
C ASP A 128 -2.40 -35.35 -3.43
N LEU A 129 -2.09 -34.41 -4.34
CA LEU A 129 -2.36 -34.58 -5.77
C LEU A 129 -1.41 -35.59 -6.41
N ALA A 130 -0.19 -35.76 -5.89
CA ALA A 130 0.73 -36.77 -6.39
C ALA A 130 0.22 -38.19 -6.06
N GLU A 131 -0.33 -38.40 -4.86
CA GLU A 131 -0.95 -39.67 -4.48
C GLU A 131 -2.24 -39.93 -5.27
N GLU A 132 -3.11 -38.94 -5.44
CA GLU A 132 -4.33 -39.09 -6.26
C GLU A 132 -4.02 -39.36 -7.73
N VAL A 133 -3.05 -38.65 -8.33
CA VAL A 133 -2.62 -38.87 -9.72
C VAL A 133 -1.96 -40.24 -9.88
N ALA A 134 -1.11 -40.66 -8.93
CA ALA A 134 -0.51 -41.99 -8.94
C ALA A 134 -1.56 -43.11 -8.83
N ALA A 135 -2.58 -42.92 -7.97
CA ALA A 135 -3.69 -43.86 -7.83
C ALA A 135 -4.55 -43.93 -9.11
N LEU A 136 -4.84 -42.78 -9.74
CA LEU A 136 -5.55 -42.70 -11.02
C LEU A 136 -4.77 -43.37 -12.16
N GLU A 137 -3.45 -43.15 -12.25
CA GLU A 137 -2.60 -43.79 -13.25
C GLU A 137 -2.51 -45.31 -13.05
N ALA A 138 -2.40 -45.78 -11.80
CA ALA A 138 -2.38 -47.21 -11.49
C ALA A 138 -3.70 -47.90 -11.87
N ALA A 139 -4.84 -47.27 -11.57
CA ALA A 139 -6.17 -47.76 -11.96
C ALA A 139 -6.33 -47.79 -13.49
N GLN A 140 -5.83 -46.78 -14.22
CA GLN A 140 -5.88 -46.76 -15.69
C GLN A 140 -4.98 -47.82 -16.34
N ARG A 141 -3.82 -48.15 -15.75
CA ARG A 141 -2.95 -49.23 -16.24
C ARG A 141 -3.59 -50.61 -16.07
N GLN A 142 -4.27 -50.86 -14.95
CA GLN A 142 -5.01 -52.11 -14.73
C GLN A 142 -6.18 -52.27 -15.71
N ALA A 143 -6.90 -51.18 -16.02
CA ALA A 143 -7.99 -51.22 -16.98
C ALA A 143 -7.53 -51.53 -18.43
N ARG A 144 -6.32 -51.11 -18.82
CA ARG A 144 -5.75 -51.39 -20.16
C ARG A 144 -5.16 -52.79 -20.31
N GLY A 145 -4.71 -53.41 -19.22
CA GLY A 145 -4.14 -54.77 -19.23
C GLY A 145 -5.16 -55.91 -19.36
N GLY A 146 -6.44 -55.67 -19.04
CA GLY A 146 -7.50 -56.68 -19.06
C GLY A 146 -8.08 -57.01 -20.45
N THR A 147 -7.77 -56.24 -21.48
CA THR A 147 -8.41 -56.34 -22.82
C THR A 147 -7.69 -57.26 -23.82
N SER A 148 -6.64 -57.98 -23.42
CA SER A 148 -5.81 -58.80 -24.34
C SER A 148 -5.96 -60.32 -24.19
N GLN A 149 -7.07 -60.81 -23.65
CA GLN A 149 -7.41 -62.26 -23.67
C GLN A 149 -8.89 -62.46 -24.00
N ALA A 150 -9.30 -62.09 -25.21
CA ALA A 150 -10.54 -62.56 -25.82
C ALA A 150 -10.48 -62.39 -27.34
N ARG A 151 -9.76 -63.30 -28.01
CA ARG A 151 -10.06 -63.72 -29.39
C ARG A 151 -9.29 -64.98 -29.75
#